data_AF-A0A662PMX3-F1
#
_entry.id   AF-A0A662PMX3-F1
#
_cell.length_a   1.000
_cell.length_b   1.000
_cell.length_c   1.000
_cell.angle_alpha   90.00
_cell.angle_beta   90.00
_cell.angle_gamma   90.00
#
_symmetry.space_group_name_H-M   'P 1'
#
loop_
_entity.id
_entity.type
_entity.pdbx_description
1 polymer ?
#
loop_
_entity_poly.entity_id
_entity_poly.type
_entity_poly.pdbx_seq_one_letter_code
_entity_poly.pdbx_strand_id
1 'polypeptide(L)' 'QILVAETSQGRGVIGVVDGYKPKGIEAEADIQKRKEFLRKIGYKF' A
#
# COMPACT_ATOMS: atom_id res chain seq x y z
N GLN A 1 7.75 7.84 -4.01
CA GLN A 1 7.97 9.28 -4.34
C GLN A 1 7.44 10.13 -3.19
N ILE A 2 8.04 11.29 -2.92
CA ILE A 2 7.56 12.23 -1.89
C ILE A 2 6.98 13.46 -2.58
N LEU A 3 5.78 13.86 -2.19
CA LEU A 3 5.13 15.08 -2.66
C LEU A 3 5.44 16.21 -1.69
N VAL A 4 6.01 17.30 -2.22
CA VAL A 4 6.45 18.44 -1.42
C VAL A 4 5.73 19.68 -1.93
N ALA A 5 5.03 20.36 -1.02
CA ALA A 5 4.52 21.70 -1.26
C ALA A 5 5.55 22.73 -0.82
N GLU A 6 5.62 23.84 -1.55
CA GLU A 6 6.50 24.96 -1.27
C GLU A 6 5.66 26.22 -1.01
N THR A 7 6.05 26.98 0.01
CA THR A 7 5.45 28.25 0.41
C THR A 7 6.55 29.30 0.54
N SER A 8 6.17 30.57 0.76
CA SER A 8 7.12 31.65 1.02
C SER A 8 7.98 31.43 2.27
N GLN A 9 7.52 30.61 3.23
CA GLN A 9 8.27 30.28 4.45
C GLN A 9 9.17 29.03 4.28
N GLY A 10 8.81 28.09 3.41
CA GLY A 10 9.60 26.87 3.22
C GLY A 10 8.85 25.72 2.55
N ARG A 11 9.34 24.49 2.77
CA ARG A 11 8.83 23.27 2.12
C ARG A 11 8.22 22.31 3.14
N GLY A 12 7.10 21.70 2.78
CA GLY A 12 6.41 20.71 3.60
C GLY A 12 6.04 19.46 2.80
N VAL A 13 6.15 18.29 3.44
CA VAL A 13 5.71 17.03 2.84
C VAL A 13 4.19 16.95 2.95
N ILE A 14 3.51 16.81 1.81
CA ILE A 14 2.05 16.75 1.75
C ILE A 14 1.53 15.35 1.41
N GLY A 15 2.41 14.43 1.07
CA GLY A 15 2.03 13.05 0.77
C GLY A 15 3.16 12.23 0.19
N VAL A 16 2.89 10.96 -0.04
CA VAL A 16 3.80 10.02 -0.69
C VAL A 16 3.05 9.23 -1.76
N VAL A 17 3.76 8.87 -2.82
CA VAL A 17 3.32 7.84 -3.74
C VAL A 17 4.09 6.58 -3.38
N ASP A 18 3.38 5.62 -2.80
CA ASP A 18 3.89 4.29 -2.46
C ASP A 18 3.25 3.24 -3.38
N GLY A 19 4.10 2.54 -4.12
CA GLY A 19 3.67 1.56 -5.12
C GLY A 19 2.83 2.16 -6.24
N TYR A 20 1.77 1.44 -6.60
CA TYR A 20 0.94 1.70 -7.78
C TYR A 20 -0.53 1.80 -7.40
N LYS A 21 -1.33 2.45 -8.25
CA LYS A 21 -2.78 2.46 -8.12
C LYS A 21 -3.35 1.02 -8.16
N PRO A 22 -4.48 0.74 -7.47
CA PRO A 22 -5.15 -0.55 -7.56
C PRO A 22 -5.47 -0.94 -9.01
N LYS A 23 -5.24 -2.20 -9.36
CA LYS A 23 -5.56 -2.75 -10.69
C LYS A 23 -6.99 -3.31 -10.79
N GLY A 24 -7.63 -3.57 -9.65
CA GLY A 24 -8.96 -4.18 -9.55
C GLY A 24 -9.27 -4.57 -8.11
N ILE A 25 -10.41 -5.24 -7.93
CA ILE A 25 -10.83 -5.83 -6.65
C ILE A 25 -10.40 -7.30 -6.63
N GLU A 26 -9.94 -7.80 -5.48
CA GLU A 26 -9.56 -9.21 -5.32
C GLU A 26 -10.76 -10.16 -5.51
N ALA A 27 -10.54 -11.30 -6.17
CA ALA A 27 -11.55 -12.36 -6.29
C ALA A 27 -11.45 -13.35 -5.13
N GLU A 28 -12.43 -14.25 -4.99
CA GLU A 28 -12.44 -15.24 -3.90
C GLU A 28 -11.18 -16.11 -3.88
N ALA A 29 -10.63 -16.48 -5.04
CA ALA A 29 -9.38 -17.23 -5.14
C ALA A 29 -8.17 -16.45 -4.58
N ASP A 30 -8.12 -15.13 -4.79
CA ASP A 30 -7.07 -14.26 -4.26
C ASP A 30 -7.18 -14.13 -2.73
N ILE A 31 -8.41 -14.09 -2.22
CA ILE A 31 -8.69 -14.06 -0.77
C ILE A 31 -8.16 -15.34 -0.11
N GLN A 32 -8.44 -16.51 -0.70
CA GLN A 32 -7.92 -17.78 -0.17
C GLN A 32 -6.39 -17.78 -0.18
N LYS A 33 -5.79 -17.38 -1.31
CA LYS A 33 -4.33 -17.31 -1.47
C LYS A 33 -3.65 -16.40 -0.45
N ARG A 34 -4.17 -15.19 -0.20
CA ARG A 34 -3.55 -14.28 0.78
C ARG A 34 -3.70 -14.79 2.21
N LYS A 35 -4.81 -15.44 2.55
CA LYS A 35 -5.03 -16.03 3.89
C LYS A 35 -4.10 -17.21 4.12
N GLU A 36 -3.98 -18.11 3.15
CA GLU A 36 -3.04 -19.23 3.18
C GLU A 36 -1.59 -18.74 3.30
N PHE A 37 -1.22 -17.73 2.51
CA PHE A 37 0.12 -17.15 2.59
C PHE A 37 0.44 -16.65 4.01
N LEU A 38 -0.45 -15.87 4.63
CA LEU A 38 -0.26 -15.37 5.99
C LEU A 38 -0.10 -16.49 7.03
N ARG A 39 -0.80 -17.61 6.87
CA ARG A 39 -0.60 -18.79 7.73
C ARG A 39 0.73 -19.48 7.47
N LYS A 40 1.11 -19.62 6.21
CA LYS A 40 2.39 -20.22 5.79
C LYS A 40 3.59 -19.45 6.33
N ILE A 41 3.52 -18.13 6.38
CA ILE A 41 4.59 -17.28 6.95
C ILE A 41 4.46 -17.09 8.47
N GLY A 42 3.54 -17.81 9.13
CA GLY A 42 3.40 -17.83 10.59
C GLY A 42 2.78 -16.58 11.22
N TYR A 43 2.22 -15.67 10.41
CA TYR A 43 1.57 -14.46 10.91
C TYR A 43 0.13 -14.69 11.37
N LYS A 44 -0.48 -15.80 10.95
CA LYS A 44 -1.80 -16.27 11.33
C LYS A 44 -1.75 -17.79 11.54
N PHE A 45 -2.67 -18.31 12.33
CA PHE A 45 -2.80 -19.74 12.61
C PHE A 45 -4.08 -20.27 11.95
#